data_AF-I3XAD8-F1
#
_entry.id   AF-I3XAD8-F1
#
_cell.length_a   1.000
_cell.length_b   1.000
_cell.length_c   1.000
_cell.angle_alpha   90.00
_cell.angle_beta   90.00
_cell.angle_gamma   90.00
#
_symmetry.space_group_name_H-M   'P 1'
#
loop_
_entity.id
_entity.type
_entity.pdbx_description
1 polymer ?
#
loop_
_entity_poly.entity_id
_entity_poly.type
_entity_poly.pdbx_seq_one_letter_code
_entity_poly.pdbx_strand_id
1 'polypeptide(L)' 'MKPEEKQAAARALLDNPLFERLMQELEAAAINGCINAKLTDHEARAAFAAEARAVRNFCAKLKFLTEQAKAEGANAPV' A
#
# COMPACT_ATOMS: atom_id res chain seq x y z
N MET A 1 8.13 -4.57 16.76
CA MET A 1 6.65 -4.59 16.81
C MET A 1 6.16 -6.03 16.86
N LYS A 2 5.37 -6.36 17.88
CA LYS A 2 4.59 -7.59 17.98
C LYS A 2 3.57 -7.68 16.83
N PRO A 3 3.08 -8.87 16.46
CA PRO A 3 2.07 -9.03 15.40
C PRO A 3 0.83 -8.15 15.61
N GLU A 4 0.29 -8.12 16.83
CA GLU A 4 -0.87 -7.31 17.21
C GLU A 4 -0.63 -5.81 17.01
N GLU A 5 0.56 -5.32 17.38
CA GLU A 5 0.94 -3.91 17.16
C GLU A 5 1.00 -3.56 15.67
N LYS A 6 1.44 -4.52 14.81
CA LYS A 6 1.46 -4.31 13.35
C LYS A 6 0.05 -4.29 12.77
N GLN A 7 -0.83 -5.16 13.26
CA GLN A 7 -2.24 -5.20 12.84
C GLN A 7 -2.97 -3.91 13.26
N ALA A 8 -2.77 -3.47 14.50
CA ALA A 8 -3.35 -2.22 15.02
C ALA A 8 -2.86 -1.00 14.23
N ALA A 9 -1.56 -0.92 13.93
CA ALA A 9 -1.01 0.16 13.10
C ALA A 9 -1.56 0.14 11.68
N ALA A 10 -1.66 -1.05 11.05
CA ALA A 10 -2.25 -1.18 9.73
C ALA A 10 -3.72 -0.76 9.70
N ARG A 11 -4.47 -1.10 10.75
CA ARG A 11 -5.86 -0.70 10.92
C ARG A 11 -6.00 0.82 11.06
N ALA A 12 -5.18 1.44 11.91
CA ALA A 12 -5.18 2.89 12.09
C ALA A 12 -4.88 3.67 10.80
N LEU A 13 -3.97 3.15 9.96
CA LEU A 13 -3.70 3.73 8.64
C LEU A 13 -4.91 3.61 7.70
N LEU A 14 -5.55 2.43 7.65
CA LEU A 14 -6.69 2.18 6.77
C LEU A 14 -8.00 2.86 7.23
N ASP A 15 -8.17 3.11 8.53
CA ASP A 15 -9.31 3.85 9.08
C ASP A 15 -9.20 5.37 8.82
N ASN A 16 -8.05 5.87 8.36
CA ASN A 16 -7.88 7.26 7.96
C ASN A 16 -8.26 7.46 6.47
N PRO A 17 -9.36 8.17 6.16
CA PRO A 17 -9.79 8.36 4.77
C PRO A 17 -8.81 9.19 3.92
N LEU A 18 -7.98 10.03 4.55
CA LEU A 18 -6.96 10.81 3.84
C LEU A 18 -5.76 9.95 3.44
N PHE A 19 -5.51 8.85 4.16
CA PHE A 19 -4.43 7.93 3.82
C PHE A 19 -4.70 7.24 2.49
N GLU A 20 -5.92 6.71 2.28
CA GLU A 20 -6.28 6.07 1.01
C GLU A 20 -6.15 7.04 -0.17
N ARG A 21 -6.68 8.26 -0.02
CA ARG A 21 -6.57 9.29 -1.05
C ARG A 21 -5.12 9.66 -1.36
N LEU A 22 -4.28 9.83 -0.33
CA LEU A 22 -2.86 10.13 -0.49
C LEU A 22 -2.15 8.99 -1.25
N MET A 23 -2.40 7.73 -0.91
CA MET A 23 -1.79 6.60 -1.61
C MET A 23 -2.23 6.54 -3.07
N GLN A 24 -3.49 6.83 -3.38
CA GLN A 24 -3.99 6.90 -4.77
C GLN A 24 -3.33 8.03 -5.56
N GLU A 25 -3.16 9.20 -4.94
CA GLU A 25 -2.48 10.35 -5.57
C GLU A 25 -1.00 10.03 -5.84
N LEU A 26 -0.30 9.37 -4.92
CA LEU A 26 1.08 8.91 -5.11
C LEU A 26 1.20 7.88 -6.24
N GLU A 27 0.29 6.89 -6.29
CA GLU A 27 0.27 5.91 -7.36
C GLU A 27 0.04 6.58 -8.73
N ALA A 28 -0.93 7.50 -8.81
CA ALA A 28 -1.21 8.25 -10.03
C ALA A 28 -0.02 9.10 -10.48
N ALA A 29 0.67 9.76 -9.54
CA ALA A 29 1.87 10.54 -9.84
C ALA A 29 3.00 9.65 -10.42
N ALA A 30 3.25 8.49 -9.81
CA ALA A 30 4.25 7.54 -10.30
C ALA A 30 3.88 6.97 -11.69
N ILE A 31 2.62 6.61 -11.91
CA ILE A 31 2.13 6.17 -13.23
C ILE A 31 2.33 7.27 -14.28
N ASN A 32 1.96 8.52 -13.95
CA ASN A 32 2.17 9.66 -14.84
C ASN A 32 3.66 9.91 -15.13
N GLY A 33 4.53 9.77 -14.13
CA GLY A 33 5.98 9.86 -14.31
C GLY A 33 6.49 8.80 -15.29
N CYS A 34 6.01 7.56 -15.16
CA CYS A 34 6.36 6.48 -16.08
C CYS A 34 5.88 6.74 -17.52
N ILE A 35 4.66 7.24 -17.69
CA ILE A 35 4.09 7.52 -19.02
C ILE A 35 4.82 8.69 -19.70
N ASN A 36 5.15 9.74 -18.95
CA ASN A 36 5.69 10.99 -19.49
C ASN A 36 7.22 11.05 -19.53
N ALA A 37 7.92 10.05 -18.98
CA ALA A 37 9.37 9.97 -19.09
C ALA A 37 9.80 9.86 -20.56
N LYS A 38 10.96 10.45 -20.87
CA LYS A 38 11.48 10.52 -22.24
C LYS A 38 11.61 9.13 -22.85
N LEU A 39 11.41 9.02 -24.16
CA LEU A 39 11.47 7.74 -24.88
C LEU A 39 12.82 7.03 -24.74
N THR A 40 13.91 7.76 -24.51
CA THR A 40 15.26 7.22 -24.31
C THR A 40 15.61 7.01 -22.84
N ASP A 41 14.79 7.50 -21.91
CA ASP A 41 15.03 7.42 -20.48
C ASP A 41 14.34 6.17 -19.91
N HIS A 42 15.01 5.03 -20.10
CA HIS A 42 14.52 3.74 -19.62
C HIS A 42 14.64 3.60 -18.11
N GLU A 43 15.64 4.23 -17.50
CA GLU A 43 15.89 4.17 -16.06
C GLU A 43 14.81 4.91 -15.28
N ALA A 44 14.47 6.15 -15.66
CA ALA A 44 13.40 6.89 -15.01
C ALA A 44 12.05 6.17 -15.11
N ARG A 45 11.73 5.58 -16.28
CA ARG A 45 10.51 4.77 -16.44
C ARG A 45 10.49 3.57 -15.52
N ALA A 46 11.59 2.84 -15.44
CA ALA A 46 11.70 1.69 -14.54
C ALA A 46 11.54 2.11 -13.08
N ALA A 47 12.13 3.24 -12.68
CA ALA A 47 12.02 3.79 -11.34
C ALA A 47 10.56 4.15 -10.99
N PHE A 48 9.88 4.92 -11.83
CA PHE A 48 8.48 5.28 -11.62
C PHE A 48 7.53 4.06 -11.62
N ALA A 49 7.78 3.07 -12.50
CA ALA A 49 7.02 1.83 -12.49
C ALA A 49 7.23 1.02 -11.19
N ALA A 50 8.45 1.01 -10.66
CA ALA A 50 8.78 0.37 -9.40
C ALA A 50 8.08 1.08 -8.22
N GLU A 51 8.02 2.40 -8.22
CA GLU A 51 7.32 3.21 -7.23
C GLU A 51 5.81 2.91 -7.21
N ALA A 52 5.16 2.93 -8.38
CA ALA A 52 3.74 2.58 -8.49
C ALA A 52 3.46 1.14 -7.99
N ARG A 53 4.37 0.20 -8.26
CA ARG A 53 4.28 -1.16 -7.73
C ARG A 53 4.46 -1.19 -6.20
N ALA A 54 5.41 -0.42 -5.65
CA ALA A 54 5.65 -0.36 -4.22
C ALA A 54 4.43 0.16 -3.46
N VAL A 55 3.78 1.22 -3.96
CA VAL A 55 2.53 1.77 -3.42
C VAL A 55 1.43 0.70 -3.38
N ARG A 56 1.18 0.03 -4.50
CA ARG A 56 0.17 -1.05 -4.57
C ARG A 56 0.46 -2.19 -3.60
N ASN A 57 1.71 -2.63 -3.55
CA ASN A 57 2.14 -3.72 -2.67
C ASN A 57 1.97 -3.33 -1.20
N PHE A 58 2.30 -2.09 -0.84
CA PHE A 58 2.13 -1.59 0.52
C PHE A 58 0.66 -1.58 0.92
N CYS A 59 -0.22 -0.98 0.11
CA CYS A 59 -1.66 -0.97 0.37
C CYS A 59 -2.25 -2.39 0.48
N ALA A 60 -1.83 -3.31 -0.41
CA ALA A 60 -2.24 -4.71 -0.33
C ALA A 60 -1.77 -5.38 0.96
N LYS A 61 -0.54 -5.09 1.41
CA LYS A 61 -0.01 -5.63 2.66
C LYS A 61 -0.77 -5.13 3.88
N LEU A 62 -1.14 -3.85 3.93
CA LEU A 62 -1.96 -3.31 5.02
C LEU A 62 -3.32 -4.01 5.10
N LYS A 63 -4.00 -4.16 3.96
CA LYS A 63 -5.28 -4.89 3.88
C LYS A 63 -5.14 -6.34 4.35
N PHE A 64 -4.07 -7.02 3.92
CA PHE A 64 -3.77 -8.38 4.36
C PHE A 64 -3.55 -8.49 5.87
N LEU A 65 -2.84 -7.53 6.48
CA LEU A 65 -2.64 -7.49 7.93
C LEU A 65 -3.96 -7.32 8.69
N THR A 66 -4.88 -6.50 8.18
CA THR A 66 -6.19 -6.33 8.82
C THR A 66 -7.13 -7.51 8.63
N GLU A 67 -7.07 -8.23 7.51
CA GLU A 67 -7.89 -9.43 7.29
C GLU A 67 -7.39 -10.63 8.12
N GLN A 68 -6.07 -10.79 8.29
CA GLN A 68 -5.53 -11.81 9.21
C GLN A 68 -6.00 -11.60 10.66
N ALA A 69 -6.03 -10.35 11.12
CA ALA A 69 -6.52 -10.03 12.47
C ALA A 69 -7.99 -10.45 12.69
N LYS A 70 -8.84 -10.29 11.68
CA LYS A 70 -10.25 -10.73 11.72
C LYS A 70 -10.36 -12.25 11.78
N ALA A 71 -9.54 -12.97 11.01
CA ALA A 71 -9.54 -14.43 10.98
C ALA A 71 -9.05 -15.04 12.30
N GLU A 72 -8.06 -14.43 12.96
CA GLU A 72 -7.54 -14.85 14.27
C GLU A 72 -8.58 -14.62 15.38
N GLY A 73 -9.31 -13.48 15.35
CA GLY A 73 -10.37 -13.19 16.33
C GLY A 73 -11.63 -14.06 16.21
N ALA A 74 -11.90 -14.63 15.04
CA ALA A 74 -13.05 -15.53 14.82
C ALA A 74 -12.85 -16.95 15.37
N ASN A 75 -11.61 -17.34 15.69
CA ASN A 75 -11.25 -18.68 16.18
C ASN A 75 -11.09 -18.75 17.71
N ALA A 76 -11.43 -17.69 18.46
CA ALA A 76 -11.47 -17.76 19.92
C ALA A 76 -12.72 -18.55 20.37
N PRO A 77 -12.59 -19.64 21.15
CA PRO A 77 -13.74 -20.36 21.66
C PRO A 77 -14.55 -19.46 22.62
N VAL A 78 -15.87 -19.47 22.44
CA VAL A 78 -16.87 -18.86 23.34
C VAL A 78 -17.09 -19.70 24.59
#